data_AF-A0A952S7I5-F1
#
_entry.id   AF-A0A952S7I5-F1
#
_cell.length_a   1.000
_cell.length_b   1.000
_cell.length_c   1.000
_cell.angle_alpha   90.00
_cell.angle_beta   90.00
_cell.angle_gamma   90.00
#
_symmetry.space_group_name_H-M   'P 1'
#
loop_
_entity.id
_entity.type
_entity.pdbx_description
1 polymer ?
#
loop_
_entity_poly.entity_id
_entity_poly.type
_entity_poly.pdbx_seq_one_letter_code
_entity_poly.pdbx_strand_id
1 'polypeptide(L)' 'MPLRELLAIADEFGLAVESVVIAENEMAFRVLKGANQIFIGTETAVREFLSGYGSDRPGLFEASMYGYKE' A
#
# COMPACT_ATOMS: atom_id res chain seq x y z
N MET A 1 4.64 9.51 -11.57
CA MET A 1 4.52 10.16 -10.25
C MET A 1 5.76 9.85 -9.43
N PRO A 2 6.48 10.85 -8.91
CA PRO A 2 7.48 10.67 -7.85
C PRO A 2 6.91 10.01 -6.58
N LEU A 3 7.75 9.26 -5.86
CA LEU A 3 7.47 8.62 -4.56
C LEU A 3 6.82 9.56 -3.52
N ARG A 4 7.11 10.87 -3.61
CA ARG A 4 6.50 11.90 -2.74
C ARG A 4 4.98 12.00 -2.87
N GLU A 5 4.43 11.81 -4.06
CA GLU A 5 2.97 11.82 -4.27
C GLU A 5 2.32 10.58 -3.63
N LEU A 6 3.02 9.45 -3.69
CA LEU A 6 2.59 8.18 -3.10
C LEU A 6 2.44 8.29 -1.57
N LEU A 7 3.42 8.93 -0.93
CA LEU A 7 3.37 9.24 0.50
C LEU A 7 2.28 10.24 0.86
N ALA A 8 2.07 11.27 0.03
CA ALA A 8 1.01 12.25 0.26
C ALA A 8 -0.38 11.62 0.22
N ILE A 9 -0.66 10.78 -0.78
CA ILE A 9 -1.94 10.06 -0.89
C ILE A 9 -2.15 9.12 0.29
N ALA A 10 -1.11 8.39 0.71
CA ALA A 10 -1.19 7.53 1.87
C ALA A 10 -1.50 8.32 3.16
N ASP A 11 -0.86 9.47 3.35
CA ASP A 11 -1.06 10.37 4.50
C ASP A 11 -2.50 10.89 4.56
N GLU A 12 -3.10 11.27 3.42
CA GLU A 12 -4.51 11.68 3.34
C GLU A 12 -5.48 10.60 3.84
N PHE A 13 -5.08 9.33 3.76
CA PHE A 13 -5.86 8.18 4.25
C PHE A 13 -5.43 7.69 5.64
N GLY A 14 -4.46 8.34 6.30
CA GLY A 14 -3.89 7.90 7.56
C GLY A 14 -3.11 6.58 7.44
N LEU A 15 -2.53 6.34 6.26
CA LEU A 15 -1.70 5.18 5.94
C LEU A 15 -0.23 5.58 5.95
N ALA A 16 0.63 4.65 6.37
CA ALA A 16 2.08 4.79 6.25
C ALA A 16 2.59 3.87 5.13
N VAL A 17 3.58 4.33 4.37
CA VAL A 17 4.25 3.51 3.34
C VAL A 17 5.72 3.36 3.69
N GLU A 18 6.18 2.12 3.82
CA GLU A 18 7.58 1.79 4.08
C GLU A 18 8.18 1.04 2.90
N SER A 19 9.41 1.37 2.50
CA SER A 19 10.13 0.60 1.49
C SER A 19 10.85 -0.58 2.14
N VAL A 20 10.78 -1.74 1.50
CA VAL A 20 11.42 -2.98 1.94
C VAL A 20 12.14 -3.65 0.78
N VAL A 21 13.37 -4.08 1.03
CA VAL A 21 14.17 -4.82 0.07
C VAL A 21 13.78 -6.28 0.18
N ILE A 22 13.24 -6.87 -0.90
CA ILE A 22 12.84 -8.28 -0.94
C ILE A 22 13.96 -9.14 -1.56
N ALA A 23 14.70 -8.57 -2.50
CA ALA A 23 15.86 -9.20 -3.13
C ALA A 23 16.93 -8.16 -3.48
N GLU A 24 18.13 -8.62 -3.87
CA GLU A 24 19.33 -7.83 -4.10
C GLU A 24 19.14 -6.63 -5.06
N ASN A 25 18.10 -6.66 -5.90
CA ASN A 25 17.68 -5.56 -6.77
C ASN A 25 16.16 -5.33 -6.79
N GLU A 26 15.41 -5.87 -5.83
CA GLU A 26 13.94 -5.78 -5.82
C GLU A 26 13.45 -5.08 -4.55
N MET A 27 12.76 -3.96 -4.74
CA MET A 27 12.13 -3.18 -3.69
C MET A 27 10.61 -3.36 -3.76
N ALA A 28 10.01 -3.69 -2.61
CA ALA A 28 8.59 -3.53 -2.38
C ALA A 28 8.32 -2.39 -1.41
N PHE A 29 7.05 -2.05 -1.33
CA PHE A 29 6.50 -1.05 -0.45
C PHE A 29 5.39 -1.71 0.36
N ARG A 30 5.48 -1.57 1.68
CA ARG A 30 4.45 -1.97 2.63
C ARG A 30 3.56 -0.79 2.90
N VAL A 31 2.25 -1.00 2.84
CA VAL A 31 1.24 -0.03 3.27
C VAL A 31 0.70 -0.49 4.62
N LEU A 32 0.73 0.42 5.58
CA LEU A 32 0.35 0.20 6.96
C LEU A 32 -0.81 1.10 7.34
N LYS A 33 -1.72 0.58 8.16
CA LYS A 33 -2.76 1.35 8.85
C LYS A 33 -2.54 1.21 10.35
N GLY A 34 -1.95 2.24 10.96
CA GLY A 34 -1.42 2.13 12.32
C GLY A 34 -0.28 1.11 12.36
N ALA A 35 -0.42 0.07 13.18
CA ALA A 35 0.57 -1.02 13.29
C ALA A 35 0.32 -2.20 12.34
N ASN A 36 -0.80 -2.20 11.59
CA ASN A 36 -1.20 -3.34 10.77
C ASN A 36 -0.79 -3.15 9.32
N GLN A 37 -0.11 -4.15 8.73
CA GLN A 37 0.13 -4.21 7.29
C GLN A 37 -1.18 -4.55 6.58
N ILE A 38 -1.61 -3.67 5.67
CA ILE A 38 -2.81 -3.86 4.86
C ILE A 38 -2.48 -4.21 3.41
N PHE A 39 -1.27 -3.90 2.94
CA PHE A 39 -0.82 -4.22 1.59
C PHE A 39 0.71 -4.30 1.51
N ILE A 40 1.23 -5.11 0.60
CA ILE A 40 2.65 -5.13 0.23
C ILE A 40 2.78 -5.43 -1.26
N GLY A 41 3.62 -4.69 -1.97
CA GLY A 41 3.84 -4.92 -3.40
C GLY A 41 4.90 -4.00 -3.99
N THR A 42 5.10 -4.07 -5.30
CA THR A 42 5.98 -3.16 -6.03
C THR A 42 5.43 -1.72 -6.03
N GLU A 43 6.24 -0.73 -6.41
CA GLU A 43 5.78 0.67 -6.49
C GLU A 43 4.49 0.80 -7.32
N THR A 44 4.43 0.10 -8.45
CA THR A 44 3.25 0.07 -9.34
C THR A 44 2.03 -0.49 -8.63
N ALA A 45 2.17 -1.63 -7.94
CA ALA A 45 1.07 -2.27 -7.23
C ALA A 45 0.54 -1.40 -6.08
N VAL A 46 1.43 -0.75 -5.32
CA VAL A 46 1.02 0.17 -4.24
C VAL A 46 0.32 1.41 -4.81
N ARG A 47 0.76 1.89 -5.97
CA ARG A 47 0.09 3.02 -6.63
C ARG A 47 -1.33 2.68 -7.04
N GLU A 48 -1.55 1.50 -7.63
CA GLU A 48 -2.88 1.02 -7.99
C GLU A 48 -3.75 0.83 -6.74
N PHE A 49 -3.18 0.24 -5.69
CA PHE A 49 -3.86 0.09 -4.40
C PHE A 49 -4.33 1.43 -3.82
N LEU A 50 -3.44 2.43 -3.70
CA LEU A 50 -3.79 3.74 -3.13
C LEU A 50 -4.76 4.53 -4.01
N SER A 51 -4.63 4.42 -5.33
CA SER A 51 -5.57 5.04 -6.27
C SER A 51 -6.98 4.46 -6.14
N GLY A 52 -7.09 3.15 -5.88
CA GLY A 52 -8.34 2.47 -5.60
C GLY A 52 -8.88 2.70 -4.19
N TYR A 53 -8.00 2.87 -3.19
CA TYR A 53 -8.35 2.95 -1.77
C TYR A 53 -9.35 4.08 -1.45
N GLY A 54 -9.26 5.20 -2.17
CA GLY A 54 -10.18 6.33 -2.00
C GLY A 54 -11.57 6.10 -2.59
N SER A 55 -11.66 5.42 -3.73
CA SER A 55 -12.91 5.17 -4.47
C SER A 55 -13.65 3.94 -3.98
N ASP A 56 -12.89 2.92 -3.55
CA ASP A 56 -13.38 1.60 -3.16
C ASP A 56 -13.03 1.35 -1.70
N ARG A 57 -13.30 2.32 -0.81
CA ARG A 57 -13.05 2.18 0.64
C ARG A 57 -13.69 0.86 1.10
N PRO A 58 -12.91 -0.20 1.35
CA PRO A 58 -13.49 -1.44 1.82
C PRO A 58 -14.06 -1.10 3.19
N GLY A 59 -15.31 -1.49 3.45
CA GLY A 59 -15.86 -1.39 4.80
C GLY A 59 -14.85 -1.99 5.78
N LEU A 60 -14.80 -1.46 7.01
CA LEU A 60 -13.85 -1.79 8.09
C LEU A 60 -13.60 -3.30 8.36
N PHE A 61 -14.31 -4.20 7.68
CA PHE A 61 -14.30 -5.66 7.82
C PHE A 61 -13.67 -6.43 6.65
N GLU A 62 -13.27 -5.82 5.53
CA GLU A 62 -12.74 -6.56 4.36
C GLU A 62 -11.21 -6.67 4.28
N ALA A 63 -10.49 -6.22 5.31
CA ALA A 63 -9.02 -6.31 5.38
C ALA A 63 -8.47 -7.76 5.41
N SER A 64 -9.32 -8.80 5.37
CA SER A 64 -8.90 -10.21 5.40
C SER A 64 -8.82 -10.90 4.03
N MET A 65 -9.15 -10.22 2.92
CA MET A 65 -9.27 -10.91 1.61
C MET A 65 -8.21 -10.54 0.55
N TYR A 66 -7.40 -9.51 0.76
CA TYR A 66 -6.31 -9.14 -0.18
C TYR A 66 -4.96 -9.77 0.14
N GLY A 67 -4.97 -10.93 0.80
CA GLY A 67 -3.80 -11.77 0.94
C GLY A 67 -3.52 -12.51 -0.36
N TYR A 68 -2.42 -12.16 -1.02
CA TYR A 68 -1.77 -12.92 -2.10
C TYR A 68 -2.60 -13.13 -3.38
N LYS A 69 -2.23 -12.42 -4.45
CA LYS A 69 -2.40 -12.92 -5.81
C LYS A 69 -1.01 -13.34 -6.29
N GLU A 70 -0.84 -14.65 -6.47
CA GLU A 70 0.32 -15.28 -7.12
C GLU A 70 0.59 -14.71 -8.53
#